data_AF-A0A1I8N2M1-F1
#
_entry.id   AF-A0A1I8N2M1-F1
#
_cell.length_a   1.000
_cell.length_b   1.000
_cell.length_c   1.000
_cell.angle_alpha   90.00
_cell.angle_beta   90.00
_cell.angle_gamma   90.00
#
_symmetry.space_group_name_H-M   'P 1'
#
loop_
_entity.id
_entity.type
_entity.pdbx_description
1 polymer ?
#
loop_
_entity_poly.entity_id
_entity_poly.type
_entity_poly.pdbx_seq_one_letter_code
_entity_poly.pdbx_strand_id
1 'polypeptide(L)'
;MDIFQRTLRCHTFPPKEEEIEVFEAETEEQIGEEEHDIPLEEEPLDLNILMNELECMKRHIQKLQLHLKTQMEECPKEEECVDLEVLLKCSDNKEICSLQKNQNKVQCQINEIVQCCRAAKDHITDLRSRLCETAKELLQHQKLVANLVQWKNSLDHEFGKCLERFEYLKHVKAEWKDVKEKLQEQKRNFFLEQKKFVSKKCFDQEKQSILGAIGAIKEMFNELVEYQLQRFECLEKRIENISSGQ
;
A
#
# COMPACT_ATOMS: atom_id res chain seq x y z
N MET A 1 9.62 -44.76 39.70
CA MET A 1 10.41 -44.20 38.59
C MET A 1 9.47 -43.98 37.43
N ASP A 2 9.24 -42.71 37.11
CA ASP A 2 8.17 -42.23 36.23
C ASP A 2 8.35 -42.61 34.75
N ILE A 3 7.31 -43.21 34.19
CA ILE A 3 7.16 -43.48 32.75
C ILE A 3 6.72 -42.20 32.00
N PHE A 4 6.28 -41.18 32.73
CA PHE A 4 5.82 -39.88 32.21
C PHE A 4 6.95 -38.93 31.75
N GLN A 5 8.21 -39.21 32.06
CA GLN A 5 9.33 -38.34 31.65
C GLN A 5 9.98 -38.73 30.32
N ARG A 6 9.52 -39.79 29.63
CA ARG A 6 10.16 -40.27 28.38
C ARG A 6 9.54 -39.80 27.07
N THR A 7 8.43 -39.04 27.09
CA THR A 7 7.69 -38.68 25.86
C THR A 7 7.87 -37.25 25.37
N LEU A 8 8.82 -36.49 25.93
CA LEU A 8 9.18 -35.16 25.45
C LEU A 8 10.66 -35.10 25.07
N ARG A 9 11.00 -35.75 23.95
CA ARG A 9 12.21 -35.44 23.18
C ARG A 9 11.83 -35.30 21.71
N CYS A 10 11.00 -34.31 21.42
CA CYS A 10 11.11 -33.63 20.14
C CYS A 10 12.21 -32.59 20.34
N HIS A 11 13.27 -32.69 19.55
CA HIS A 11 14.48 -31.90 19.64
C HIS A 11 14.21 -30.41 19.82
N THR A 12 14.72 -29.87 20.94
CA THR A 12 15.43 -28.59 21.07
C THR A 12 15.10 -27.54 20.00
N PHE A 13 14.13 -26.69 20.29
CA PHE A 13 14.18 -25.30 19.85
C PHE A 13 15.34 -24.63 20.60
N PRO A 14 16.29 -23.95 19.94
CA PRO A 14 17.20 -23.07 20.65
C PRO A 14 16.37 -21.92 21.24
N PRO A 15 16.64 -21.47 22.48
CA PRO A 15 16.14 -20.18 22.91
C PRO A 15 16.95 -19.15 22.12
N LYS A 16 16.40 -18.63 21.03
CA LYS A 16 16.77 -17.29 20.63
C LYS A 16 15.95 -16.36 21.51
N GLU A 17 16.62 -15.88 22.55
CA GLU A 17 16.34 -14.58 23.12
C GLU A 17 16.43 -13.56 21.98
N GLU A 18 15.33 -13.38 21.26
CA GLU A 18 15.08 -12.12 20.57
C GLU A 18 14.31 -11.31 21.61
N GLU A 19 15.08 -10.47 22.30
CA GLU A 19 14.58 -9.33 23.06
C GLU A 19 13.47 -8.69 22.23
N ILE A 20 12.24 -8.81 22.73
CA ILE A 20 11.17 -7.91 22.30
C ILE A 20 11.61 -6.57 22.87
N GLU A 21 12.28 -5.76 22.04
CA GLU A 21 12.39 -4.33 22.25
C GLU A 21 10.96 -3.80 22.31
N VAL A 22 10.42 -3.75 23.52
CA VAL A 22 9.28 -2.92 23.86
C VAL A 22 9.73 -1.52 23.53
N PHE A 23 9.18 -0.98 22.45
CA PHE A 23 9.37 0.41 22.07
C PHE A 23 8.85 1.27 23.23
N GLU A 24 9.76 1.72 24.10
CA GLU A 24 9.49 2.77 25.07
C GLU A 24 9.17 4.03 24.27
N ALA A 25 7.88 4.26 24.04
CA ALA A 25 7.40 5.56 23.64
C ALA A 25 7.67 6.51 24.81
N GLU A 26 8.72 7.32 24.67
CA GLU A 26 8.97 8.50 25.49
C GLU A 26 7.65 9.28 25.63
N THR A 27 7.02 9.14 26.78
CA THR A 27 5.92 10.00 27.20
C THR A 27 6.48 10.80 28.37
N GLU A 28 6.80 12.05 28.06
CA GLU A 28 7.21 13.06 29.03
C GLU A 28 6.19 13.09 30.18
N GLU A 29 6.68 12.81 31.39
CA GLU A 29 5.95 13.02 32.62
C GLU A 29 5.63 14.52 32.76
N GLN A 30 4.37 14.89 32.52
CA GLN A 30 3.76 16.05 33.16
C GLN A 30 2.68 15.59 34.13
N ILE A 31 2.99 15.82 35.39
CA ILE A 31 2.16 15.78 36.59
C ILE A 31 0.86 16.58 36.35
N GLY A 32 -0.27 15.97 36.66
CA GLY A 32 -1.57 16.62 36.72
C GLY A 32 -2.69 15.65 37.06
N GLU A 33 -2.97 15.51 38.35
CA GLU A 33 -4.15 14.84 38.91
C GLU A 33 -5.43 15.50 38.37
N GLU A 34 -6.27 14.77 37.63
CA GLU A 34 -7.71 15.02 37.59
C GLU A 34 -8.45 13.67 37.45
N GLU A 35 -9.26 13.34 38.46
CA GLU A 35 -10.25 12.27 38.41
C GLU A 35 -11.24 12.57 37.27
N HIS A 36 -11.07 11.90 36.13
CA HIS A 36 -12.10 11.83 35.11
C HIS A 36 -12.90 10.54 35.30
N ASP A 37 -14.08 10.67 35.89
CA ASP A 37 -15.20 9.75 35.68
C ASP A 37 -15.41 9.58 34.18
N ILE A 38 -14.95 8.45 33.62
CA ILE A 38 -15.27 8.04 32.26
C ILE A 38 -16.72 7.54 32.29
N PRO A 39 -17.68 8.19 31.61
CA PRO A 39 -18.97 7.57 31.39
C PRO A 39 -18.71 6.32 30.53
N LEU A 40 -19.06 5.15 31.07
CA LEU A 40 -19.10 3.91 30.28
C LEU A 40 -20.22 4.11 29.24
N GLU A 41 -19.87 4.67 28.08
CA GLU A 41 -20.72 4.61 26.90
C GLU A 41 -20.84 3.12 26.54
N GLU A 42 -21.99 2.53 26.87
CA GLU A 42 -22.38 1.22 26.37
C GLU A 42 -22.46 1.34 24.84
N GLU A 43 -21.36 1.04 24.15
CA GLU A 43 -21.35 0.90 22.70
C GLU A 43 -22.47 -0.08 22.32
N PRO A 44 -23.37 0.29 21.39
CA PRO A 44 -24.43 -0.60 20.98
C PRO A 44 -23.81 -1.84 20.33
N LEU A 45 -23.81 -2.95 21.07
CA LEU A 45 -23.43 -4.27 20.58
C LEU A 45 -24.11 -4.51 19.23
N ASP A 46 -23.32 -4.63 18.16
CA ASP A 46 -23.86 -4.98 16.85
C ASP A 46 -24.35 -6.42 16.89
N LEU A 47 -25.65 -6.56 17.14
CA LEU A 47 -26.36 -7.83 17.25
C LEU A 47 -26.16 -8.72 16.01
N ASN A 48 -25.85 -8.15 14.85
CA ASN A 48 -25.58 -8.92 13.64
C ASN A 48 -24.24 -9.63 13.71
N ILE A 49 -23.22 -9.00 14.29
CA ILE A 49 -21.89 -9.60 14.48
C ILE A 49 -22.02 -10.76 15.48
N LEU A 50 -22.69 -10.53 16.61
CA LEU A 50 -22.92 -11.56 17.63
C LEU A 50 -23.72 -12.76 17.08
N MET A 51 -24.74 -12.51 16.26
CA MET A 51 -25.54 -13.56 15.63
C MET A 51 -24.70 -14.38 14.65
N ASN A 52 -23.83 -13.75 13.87
CA ASN A 52 -22.92 -14.43 12.96
C ASN A 52 -21.89 -15.31 13.71
N GLU A 53 -21.36 -14.83 14.84
CA GLU A 53 -20.46 -15.62 15.69
C GLU A 53 -21.16 -16.84 16.29
N LEU A 54 -22.39 -16.67 16.77
CA LEU A 54 -23.22 -17.77 17.28
C LEU A 54 -23.55 -18.80 16.21
N GLU A 55 -23.85 -18.38 14.98
CA GLU A 55 -24.04 -19.30 13.88
C GLU A 55 -22.78 -20.08 13.52
N CYS A 56 -21.61 -19.42 13.56
CA CYS A 56 -20.33 -20.07 13.31
C CYS A 56 -20.05 -21.16 14.37
N MET A 57 -20.24 -20.83 15.64
CA MET A 57 -20.12 -21.78 16.75
C MET A 57 -21.09 -22.95 16.62
N LYS A 58 -22.35 -22.69 16.27
CA LYS A 58 -23.36 -23.75 16.03
C LYS A 58 -22.93 -24.72 14.94
N ARG A 59 -22.42 -24.22 13.81
CA ARG A 59 -21.91 -25.07 12.71
C ARG A 59 -20.69 -25.88 13.14
N HIS A 60 -19.80 -25.31 13.95
CA HIS A 60 -18.64 -26.02 14.49
C HIS A 60 -19.06 -27.18 15.42
N ILE A 61 -19.99 -26.93 16.34
CA ILE A 61 -20.54 -27.95 17.25
C ILE A 61 -21.22 -29.07 16.46
N GLN A 62 -22.00 -28.73 15.42
CA GLN A 62 -22.64 -29.74 14.57
C GLN A 62 -21.63 -30.63 13.85
N LYS A 63 -20.50 -30.08 13.38
CA LYS A 63 -19.41 -30.87 12.78
C LYS A 63 -18.71 -31.79 13.79
N LEU A 64 -18.51 -31.31 15.02
CA LEU A 64 -17.94 -32.12 16.11
C LEU A 64 -18.88 -33.28 16.48
N GLN A 65 -20.18 -33.00 16.62
CA GLN A 65 -21.19 -34.02 16.89
C GLN A 65 -21.27 -35.06 15.77
N LEU A 66 -21.13 -34.65 14.51
CA LEU A 66 -21.10 -35.57 13.37
C LEU A 66 -19.88 -36.49 13.44
N HIS A 67 -18.68 -35.95 13.71
CA HIS A 67 -17.45 -36.73 13.87
C HIS A 67 -17.48 -37.70 15.05
N LEU A 68 -18.06 -37.29 16.18
CA LEU A 68 -18.22 -38.15 17.35
C LEU A 68 -19.23 -39.28 17.10
N LYS A 69 -20.29 -39.02 16.33
CA LYS A 69 -21.28 -40.05 15.96
C LYS A 69 -20.76 -41.06 14.94
N THR A 70 -19.81 -40.70 14.08
CA THR A 70 -19.28 -41.61 13.05
C THR A 70 -18.14 -42.52 13.51
N GLN A 71 -17.62 -42.37 14.74
CA GLN A 71 -16.48 -43.17 15.25
C GLN A 71 -16.79 -44.06 16.46
N MET A 72 -18.06 -44.34 16.74
CA MET A 72 -18.39 -45.49 17.59
C MET A 72 -18.79 -46.63 16.66
N GLU A 73 -17.81 -47.38 16.15
CA GLU A 73 -18.09 -48.76 15.78
C GLU A 73 -18.70 -49.42 17.02
N GLU A 74 -19.90 -49.98 16.87
CA GLU A 74 -20.56 -50.73 17.93
C GLU A 74 -19.54 -51.73 18.48
N CYS A 75 -19.25 -51.67 19.79
CA CYS A 75 -18.45 -52.71 20.45
C CYS A 75 -18.99 -54.06 19.98
N PRO A 76 -18.11 -54.99 19.53
CA PRO A 76 -18.57 -56.29 19.08
C PRO A 76 -19.48 -56.87 20.15
N LYS A 77 -20.72 -57.18 19.75
CA LYS A 77 -21.71 -57.82 20.63
C LYS A 77 -21.05 -59.05 21.21
N GLU A 78 -21.27 -59.32 22.50
CA GLU A 78 -20.73 -60.47 23.24
C GLU A 78 -20.90 -61.77 22.44
N GLU A 79 -19.94 -62.09 21.58
CA GLU A 79 -19.81 -63.42 21.03
C GLU A 79 -19.24 -64.24 22.19
N GLU A 80 -20.01 -65.22 22.66
CA GLU A 80 -19.47 -66.17 23.62
C GLU A 80 -18.23 -66.80 22.99
N CYS A 81 -17.06 -66.49 23.54
CA CYS A 81 -15.81 -67.13 23.12
C CYS A 81 -15.88 -68.60 23.56
N VAL A 82 -16.53 -69.41 22.75
CA VAL A 82 -16.74 -70.83 22.99
C VAL A 82 -15.66 -71.58 22.22
N ASP A 83 -14.54 -71.84 22.88
CA ASP A 83 -13.54 -72.76 22.37
C ASP A 83 -14.10 -74.20 22.41
N LEU A 84 -14.43 -74.73 21.23
CA LEU A 84 -14.93 -76.10 21.06
C LEU A 84 -13.99 -77.13 21.71
N GLU A 85 -12.68 -76.86 21.76
CA GLU A 85 -11.70 -77.78 22.31
C GLU A 85 -11.80 -77.85 23.85
N VAL A 86 -12.14 -76.75 24.51
CA VAL A 86 -12.39 -76.71 25.97
C VAL A 86 -13.71 -77.39 26.33
N LEU A 87 -14.72 -77.32 25.47
CA LEU A 87 -15.96 -78.08 25.63
C LEU A 87 -15.77 -79.59 25.43
N LEU A 88 -14.94 -79.98 24.47
CA LEU A 88 -14.67 -81.39 24.14
C LEU A 88 -13.70 -82.07 25.14
N LYS A 89 -12.86 -81.30 25.83
CA LYS A 89 -11.87 -81.80 26.83
C LYS A 89 -12.25 -81.53 28.29
N CYS A 90 -13.51 -81.18 28.55
CA CYS A 90 -13.95 -80.86 29.91
C CYS A 90 -13.81 -82.05 30.86
N SER A 91 -13.30 -81.81 32.06
CA SER A 91 -13.23 -82.82 33.14
C SER A 91 -14.63 -83.28 33.58
N ASP A 92 -14.78 -84.55 33.96
CA ASP A 92 -16.01 -85.08 34.57
C ASP A 92 -16.40 -84.37 35.87
N ASN A 93 -15.42 -83.73 36.54
CA ASN A 93 -15.69 -82.86 37.67
C ASN A 93 -16.22 -81.50 37.19
N LYS A 94 -17.48 -81.22 37.56
CA LYS A 94 -18.21 -79.99 37.19
C LYS A 94 -17.46 -78.70 37.58
N GLU A 95 -16.79 -78.68 38.73
CA GLU A 95 -16.05 -77.50 39.19
C GLU A 95 -14.83 -77.25 38.30
N ILE A 96 -14.07 -78.29 37.99
CA ILE A 96 -12.90 -78.21 37.10
C ILE A 96 -13.32 -77.79 35.69
N CYS A 97 -14.40 -78.37 35.17
CA CYS A 97 -14.95 -77.98 33.87
C CYS A 97 -15.42 -76.51 33.84
N SER A 98 -16.02 -76.01 34.93
CA SER A 98 -16.41 -74.59 35.04
C SER A 98 -15.20 -73.66 35.08
N LEU A 99 -14.14 -74.04 35.78
CA LEU A 99 -12.89 -73.28 35.85
C LEU A 99 -12.20 -73.24 34.48
N GLN A 100 -12.15 -74.36 33.76
CA GLN A 100 -11.58 -74.43 32.40
C GLN A 100 -12.33 -73.49 31.43
N LYS A 101 -13.66 -73.46 31.48
CA LYS A 101 -14.48 -72.54 30.68
C LYS A 101 -14.24 -71.08 31.05
N ASN A 102 -14.21 -70.76 32.34
CA ASN A 102 -13.94 -69.40 32.82
C ASN A 102 -12.53 -68.93 32.44
N GLN A 103 -11.54 -69.81 32.53
CA GLN A 103 -10.16 -69.51 32.13
C GLN A 103 -10.08 -69.20 30.64
N ASN A 104 -10.75 -69.97 29.78
CA ASN A 104 -10.80 -69.70 28.35
C ASN A 104 -11.48 -68.35 28.06
N LYS A 105 -12.64 -68.09 28.68
CA LYS A 105 -13.34 -66.81 28.55
C LYS A 105 -12.44 -65.62 28.93
N VAL A 106 -11.74 -65.71 30.06
CA VAL A 106 -10.80 -64.67 30.49
C VAL A 106 -9.63 -64.54 29.50
N GLN A 107 -9.12 -65.65 28.96
CA GLN A 107 -8.05 -65.61 27.96
C GLN A 107 -8.49 -64.92 26.67
N CYS A 108 -9.72 -65.15 26.20
CA CYS A 108 -10.28 -64.43 25.05
C CYS A 108 -10.42 -62.94 25.34
N GLN A 109 -10.98 -62.57 26.50
CA GLN A 109 -11.09 -61.16 26.91
C GLN A 109 -9.72 -60.48 27.00
N ILE A 110 -8.70 -61.18 27.52
CA ILE A 110 -7.32 -60.66 27.54
C ILE A 110 -6.80 -60.45 26.11
N ASN A 111 -7.02 -61.41 25.20
CA ASN A 111 -6.58 -61.29 23.82
C ASN A 111 -7.27 -60.13 23.09
N GLU A 112 -8.57 -59.95 23.28
CA GLU A 112 -9.34 -58.81 22.75
C GLU A 112 -8.80 -57.49 23.29
N ILE A 113 -8.61 -57.37 24.61
CA ILE A 113 -8.04 -56.17 25.23
C ILE A 113 -6.65 -55.89 24.65
N VAL A 114 -5.80 -56.91 24.49
CA VAL A 114 -4.47 -56.74 23.88
C VAL A 114 -4.56 -56.22 22.44
N GLN A 115 -5.52 -56.71 21.65
CA GLN A 115 -5.77 -56.21 20.30
C GLN A 115 -6.26 -54.76 20.31
N CYS A 116 -7.24 -54.43 21.16
CA CYS A 116 -7.73 -53.07 21.34
C CYS A 116 -6.61 -52.12 21.80
N CYS A 117 -5.75 -52.53 22.72
CA CYS A 117 -4.61 -51.74 23.17
C CYS A 117 -3.59 -51.50 22.04
N ARG A 118 -3.35 -52.47 21.16
CA ARG A 118 -2.49 -52.31 19.98
C ARG A 118 -3.11 -51.30 19.01
N ALA A 119 -4.38 -51.47 18.66
CA ALA A 119 -5.10 -50.55 17.78
C ALA A 119 -5.11 -49.12 18.35
N ALA A 120 -5.41 -48.96 19.64
CA ALA A 120 -5.38 -47.66 20.31
C ALA A 120 -3.98 -47.02 20.28
N LYS A 121 -2.92 -47.81 20.47
CA LYS A 121 -1.53 -47.33 20.36
C LYS A 121 -1.19 -46.85 18.95
N ASP A 122 -1.63 -47.57 17.93
CA ASP A 122 -1.42 -47.20 16.53
C ASP A 122 -2.19 -45.91 16.20
N HIS A 123 -3.45 -45.79 16.64
CA HIS A 123 -4.24 -44.57 16.51
C HIS A 123 -3.59 -43.36 17.21
N ILE A 124 -3.07 -43.53 18.43
CA ILE A 124 -2.34 -42.45 19.13
C ILE A 124 -1.10 -42.03 18.34
N THR A 125 -0.42 -42.98 17.70
CA THR A 125 0.77 -42.69 16.90
C THR A 125 0.41 -41.92 15.62
N ASP A 126 -0.66 -42.33 14.92
CA ASP A 126 -1.20 -41.61 13.76
C ASP A 126 -1.61 -40.18 14.12
N LEU A 127 -2.40 -40.00 15.20
CA LEU A 127 -2.84 -38.69 15.67
C LEU A 127 -1.65 -37.77 15.99
N ARG A 128 -0.57 -38.31 16.57
CA ARG A 128 0.65 -37.55 16.83
C ARG A 128 1.34 -37.10 15.54
N SER A 129 1.38 -37.96 14.52
CA SER A 129 1.94 -37.59 13.21
C SER A 129 1.14 -36.46 12.57
N ARG A 130 -0.20 -36.61 12.54
CA ARG A 130 -1.11 -35.61 11.98
C ARG A 130 -1.04 -34.28 12.71
N LEU A 131 -0.92 -34.28 14.05
CA LEU A 131 -0.74 -33.06 14.84
C LEU A 131 0.56 -32.34 14.47
N CYS A 132 1.65 -33.09 14.27
CA CYS A 132 2.95 -32.54 13.87
C CYS A 132 2.90 -31.92 12.46
N GLU A 133 2.24 -32.59 11.51
CA GLU A 133 2.02 -32.07 10.15
C GLU A 133 1.18 -30.78 10.18
N THR A 134 0.06 -30.81 10.90
CA THR A 134 -0.83 -29.64 11.05
C THR A 134 -0.09 -28.46 11.69
N ALA A 135 0.76 -28.71 12.70
CA ALA A 135 1.57 -27.67 13.33
C ALA A 135 2.57 -27.02 12.36
N LYS A 136 3.17 -27.82 11.45
CA LYS A 136 4.07 -27.29 10.40
C LYS A 136 3.31 -26.44 9.39
N GLU A 137 2.14 -26.88 8.96
CA GLU A 137 1.26 -26.12 8.06
C GLU A 137 0.83 -24.79 8.69
N LEU A 138 0.44 -24.82 9.97
CA LEU A 138 0.08 -23.62 10.71
C LEU A 138 1.24 -22.60 10.75
N LEU A 139 2.45 -23.07 11.02
CA LEU A 139 3.65 -22.22 11.01
C LEU A 139 3.92 -21.63 9.62
N GLN A 140 3.71 -22.40 8.54
CA GLN A 140 3.84 -21.90 7.17
C GLN A 140 2.79 -20.82 6.87
N HIS A 141 1.55 -21.04 7.25
CA HIS A 141 0.48 -20.05 7.08
C HIS A 141 0.74 -18.78 7.88
N GLN A 142 1.25 -18.89 9.12
CA GLN A 142 1.62 -17.73 9.92
C GLN A 142 2.68 -16.87 9.22
N LYS A 143 3.69 -17.50 8.61
CA LYS A 143 4.71 -16.78 7.81
C LYS A 143 4.10 -16.10 6.58
N LEU A 144 3.18 -16.79 5.87
CA LEU A 144 2.50 -16.20 4.72
C LEU A 144 1.65 -14.99 5.12
N VAL A 145 0.94 -15.07 6.24
CA VAL A 145 0.15 -13.94 6.78
C VAL A 145 1.06 -12.76 7.13
N ALA A 146 2.20 -13.01 7.80
CA ALA A 146 3.17 -11.96 8.10
C ALA A 146 3.69 -11.27 6.81
N ASN A 147 4.00 -12.06 5.77
CA ASN A 147 4.41 -11.54 4.47
C ASN A 147 3.29 -10.70 3.81
N LEU A 148 2.03 -11.14 3.90
CA LEU A 148 0.90 -10.39 3.37
C LEU A 148 0.73 -9.04 4.07
N VAL A 149 0.92 -8.98 5.38
CA VAL A 149 0.89 -7.71 6.13
C VAL A 149 2.02 -6.79 5.68
N GLN A 150 3.24 -7.32 5.49
CA GLN A 150 4.36 -6.53 4.96
C GLN A 150 4.09 -6.01 3.54
N TRP A 151 3.46 -6.82 2.69
CA TRP A 151 3.09 -6.42 1.33
C TRP A 151 2.02 -5.35 1.34
N LYS A 152 0.99 -5.49 2.19
CA LYS A 152 -0.03 -4.45 2.39
C LYS A 152 0.62 -3.12 2.75
N ASN A 153 1.47 -3.10 3.78
CA ASN A 153 2.13 -1.88 4.23
C ASN A 153 3.01 -1.26 3.14
N SER A 154 3.74 -2.09 2.38
CA SER A 154 4.53 -1.64 1.23
C SER A 154 3.65 -1.03 0.13
N LEU A 155 2.51 -1.65 -0.18
CA LEU A 155 1.59 -1.15 -1.18
C LEU A 155 0.93 0.16 -0.74
N ASP A 156 0.48 0.25 0.51
CA ASP A 156 -0.12 1.47 1.07
C ASP A 156 0.86 2.65 0.97
N HIS A 157 2.15 2.42 1.25
CA HIS A 157 3.21 3.42 1.07
C HIS A 157 3.38 3.86 -0.38
N GLU A 158 3.46 2.91 -1.33
CA GLU A 158 3.61 3.25 -2.74
C GLU A 158 2.35 3.93 -3.32
N PHE A 159 1.15 3.56 -2.85
CA PHE A 159 -0.09 4.26 -3.18
C PHE A 159 -0.08 5.69 -2.64
N GLY A 160 0.39 5.91 -1.42
CA GLY A 160 0.57 7.25 -0.84
C GLY A 160 1.45 8.13 -1.73
N LYS A 161 2.65 7.65 -2.12
CA LYS A 161 3.55 8.36 -3.03
C LYS A 161 2.90 8.67 -4.40
N CYS A 162 2.13 7.72 -4.93
CA CYS A 162 1.43 7.91 -6.20
C CYS A 162 0.40 9.04 -6.11
N LEU A 163 -0.37 9.07 -5.02
CA LEU A 163 -1.37 10.10 -4.76
C LEU A 163 -0.73 11.49 -4.62
N GLU A 164 0.36 11.60 -3.85
CA GLU A 164 1.10 12.85 -3.70
C GLU A 164 1.60 13.39 -5.05
N ARG A 165 2.20 12.52 -5.88
CA ARG A 165 2.66 12.88 -7.22
C ARG A 165 1.52 13.31 -8.13
N PHE A 166 0.36 12.67 -8.01
CA PHE A 166 -0.82 13.02 -8.79
C PHE A 166 -1.36 14.41 -8.42
N GLU A 167 -1.50 14.71 -7.13
CA GLU A 167 -1.94 16.04 -6.67
C GLU A 167 -0.92 17.13 -7.05
N TYR A 168 0.39 16.84 -6.96
CA TYR A 168 1.42 17.75 -7.47
C TYR A 168 1.25 18.03 -8.98
N LEU A 169 1.07 17.00 -9.80
CA LEU A 169 0.86 17.18 -11.25
C LEU A 169 -0.38 18.00 -11.57
N LYS A 170 -1.46 17.81 -10.80
CA LYS A 170 -2.69 18.59 -10.92
C LYS A 170 -2.45 20.06 -10.60
N HIS A 171 -1.67 20.37 -9.56
CA HIS A 171 -1.25 21.73 -9.23
C HIS A 171 -0.44 22.36 -10.36
N VAL A 172 0.63 21.67 -10.81
CA VAL A 172 1.49 22.14 -11.92
C VAL A 172 0.67 22.38 -13.18
N LYS A 173 -0.29 21.51 -13.51
CA LYS A 173 -1.17 21.70 -14.67
C LYS A 173 -2.07 22.92 -14.53
N ALA A 174 -2.57 23.22 -13.32
CA ALA A 174 -3.33 24.44 -13.07
C ALA A 174 -2.45 25.68 -13.27
N GLU A 175 -1.24 25.71 -12.72
CA GLU A 175 -0.29 26.81 -12.91
C GLU A 175 0.06 27.05 -14.39
N TRP A 176 0.28 25.98 -15.17
CA TRP A 176 0.57 26.10 -16.60
C TRP A 176 -0.58 26.71 -17.40
N LYS A 177 -1.83 26.52 -16.96
CA LYS A 177 -2.99 27.16 -17.58
C LYS A 177 -2.93 28.68 -17.35
N ASP A 178 -2.64 29.11 -16.13
CA ASP A 178 -2.51 30.53 -15.79
C ASP A 178 -1.35 31.19 -16.53
N VAL A 179 -0.20 30.51 -16.62
CA VAL A 179 0.96 30.98 -17.39
C VAL A 179 0.59 31.16 -18.87
N LYS A 180 -0.15 30.21 -19.44
CA LYS A 180 -0.60 30.29 -20.84
C LYS A 180 -1.55 31.47 -21.06
N GLU A 181 -2.48 31.72 -20.15
CA GLU A 181 -3.40 32.86 -20.21
C GLU A 181 -2.63 34.19 -20.13
N LYS A 182 -1.69 34.33 -19.18
CA LYS A 182 -0.83 35.51 -19.06
C LYS A 182 0.04 35.72 -20.31
N LEU A 183 0.57 34.66 -20.90
CA LEU A 183 1.36 34.75 -22.14
C LEU A 183 0.51 35.26 -23.31
N GLN A 184 -0.75 34.79 -23.41
CA GLN A 184 -1.68 35.27 -24.45
C GLN A 184 -2.05 36.74 -24.23
N GLU A 185 -2.26 37.16 -22.98
CA GLU A 185 -2.50 38.55 -22.64
C GLU A 185 -1.29 39.44 -23.01
N GLN A 186 -0.09 39.04 -22.61
CA GLN A 186 1.15 39.76 -22.99
C GLN A 186 1.31 39.85 -24.51
N LYS A 187 1.03 38.77 -25.24
CA LYS A 187 1.04 38.77 -26.71
C LYS A 187 0.04 39.78 -27.27
N ARG A 188 -1.18 39.84 -26.76
CA ARG A 188 -2.19 40.83 -27.17
C ARG A 188 -1.72 42.25 -26.89
N ASN A 189 -1.20 42.51 -25.69
CA ASN A 189 -0.71 43.84 -25.29
C ASN A 189 0.48 44.28 -26.14
N PHE A 190 1.41 43.36 -26.42
CA PHE A 190 2.53 43.60 -27.33
C PHE A 190 2.05 44.03 -28.71
N PHE A 191 1.07 43.34 -29.31
CA PHE A 191 0.54 43.73 -30.62
C PHE A 191 -0.19 45.09 -30.59
N LEU A 192 -0.85 45.43 -29.48
CA LEU A 192 -1.48 46.74 -29.32
C LEU A 192 -0.43 47.86 -29.25
N GLU A 193 0.62 47.68 -28.45
CA GLU A 193 1.73 48.64 -28.39
C GLU A 193 2.49 48.71 -29.73
N GLN A 194 2.67 47.57 -30.39
CA GLN A 194 3.35 47.51 -31.69
C GLN A 194 2.65 48.40 -32.73
N LYS A 195 1.32 48.48 -32.70
CA LYS A 195 0.54 49.35 -33.60
C LYS A 195 0.76 50.85 -33.35
N LYS A 196 1.22 51.25 -32.16
CA LYS A 196 1.53 52.65 -31.85
C LYS A 196 2.88 53.09 -32.41
N PHE A 197 3.77 52.15 -32.72
CA PHE A 197 5.05 52.49 -33.31
C PHE A 197 4.88 53.01 -34.74
N VAL A 198 5.52 54.14 -35.01
CA VAL A 198 5.61 54.69 -36.35
C VAL A 198 6.46 53.75 -37.20
N SER A 199 5.93 53.35 -38.36
CA SER A 199 6.69 52.46 -39.24
C SER A 199 7.98 53.14 -39.70
N LYS A 200 9.06 52.37 -39.82
CA LYS A 200 10.34 52.89 -40.33
C LYS A 200 10.19 53.63 -41.67
N LYS A 201 9.27 53.18 -42.52
CA LYS A 201 8.97 53.83 -43.81
C LYS A 201 8.45 55.25 -43.64
N CYS A 202 7.60 55.51 -42.66
CA CYS A 202 7.08 56.85 -42.37
C CYS A 202 8.22 57.77 -41.91
N PHE A 203 9.11 57.28 -41.03
CA PHE A 203 10.28 58.03 -40.61
C PHE A 203 11.23 58.33 -41.78
N ASP A 204 11.48 57.34 -42.65
CA ASP A 204 12.33 57.53 -43.83
C ASP A 204 11.72 58.53 -44.82
N GLN A 205 10.39 58.51 -45.02
CA GLN A 205 9.69 59.49 -45.85
C GLN A 205 9.80 60.91 -45.29
N GLU A 206 9.56 61.09 -43.99
CA GLU A 206 9.64 62.39 -43.33
C GLU A 206 11.08 62.93 -43.36
N LYS A 207 12.07 62.07 -43.11
CA LYS A 207 13.50 62.39 -43.27
C LYS A 207 13.83 62.86 -44.68
N GLN A 208 13.36 62.15 -45.72
CA GLN A 208 13.60 62.55 -47.11
C GLN A 208 12.92 63.89 -47.44
N SER A 209 11.71 64.13 -46.95
CA SER A 209 11.01 65.40 -47.12
C SER A 209 11.78 66.57 -46.49
N ILE A 210 12.26 66.41 -45.26
CA ILE A 210 13.08 67.43 -44.58
C ILE A 210 14.38 67.68 -45.32
N LEU A 211 15.08 66.63 -45.76
CA LEU A 211 16.32 66.78 -46.54
C LEU A 211 16.09 67.50 -47.87
N GLY A 212 14.97 67.22 -48.54
CA GLY A 212 14.55 67.95 -49.74
C GLY A 212 14.29 69.42 -49.47
N ALA A 213 13.58 69.76 -48.38
CA ALA A 213 13.33 71.14 -47.98
C ALA A 213 14.63 71.89 -47.65
N ILE A 214 15.58 71.25 -46.95
CA ILE A 214 16.91 71.81 -46.69
C ILE A 214 17.66 72.05 -48.01
N GLY A 215 17.56 71.13 -48.97
CA GLY A 215 18.12 71.29 -50.31
C GLY A 215 17.58 72.54 -51.02
N ALA A 216 16.26 72.71 -51.07
CA ALA A 216 15.62 73.87 -51.67
C ALA A 216 16.01 75.20 -51.01
N ILE A 217 16.13 75.22 -49.67
CA ILE A 217 16.61 76.41 -48.95
C ILE A 217 18.05 76.76 -49.33
N LYS A 218 18.92 75.75 -49.48
CA LYS A 218 20.31 75.97 -49.91
C LYS A 218 20.38 76.55 -51.32
N GLU A 219 19.55 76.04 -52.24
CA GLU A 219 19.47 76.56 -53.61
C GLU A 219 19.02 78.02 -53.62
N MET A 220 17.91 78.34 -52.94
CA MET A 220 17.46 79.74 -52.82
C MET A 220 18.51 80.66 -52.20
N PHE A 221 19.27 80.17 -51.20
CA PHE A 221 20.34 80.95 -50.59
C PHE A 221 21.48 81.21 -51.58
N ASN A 222 21.88 80.20 -52.36
CA ASN A 222 22.89 80.35 -53.40
C ASN A 222 22.43 81.34 -54.48
N GLU A 223 21.20 81.24 -54.96
CA GLU A 223 20.62 82.18 -55.92
C GLU A 223 20.60 83.61 -55.38
N LEU A 224 20.23 83.79 -54.11
CA LEU A 224 20.25 85.10 -53.45
C LEU A 224 21.68 85.66 -53.37
N VAL A 225 22.66 84.83 -53.00
CA VAL A 225 24.07 85.24 -52.94
C VAL A 225 24.57 85.65 -54.32
N GLU A 226 24.32 84.85 -55.35
CA GLU A 226 24.69 85.17 -56.74
C GLU A 226 24.06 86.48 -57.20
N TYR A 227 22.76 86.67 -56.92
CA TYR A 227 22.05 87.90 -57.24
C TYR A 227 22.67 89.12 -56.54
N GLN A 228 23.05 89.01 -55.26
CA GLN A 228 23.70 90.10 -54.55
C GLN A 228 25.10 90.39 -55.11
N LEU A 229 25.89 89.36 -55.42
CA LEU A 229 27.22 89.52 -56.03
C LEU A 229 27.11 90.26 -57.37
N GLN A 230 26.19 89.86 -58.24
CA GLN A 230 25.94 90.55 -59.52
C GLN A 230 25.54 92.02 -59.32
N ARG A 231 24.72 92.32 -58.31
CA ARG A 231 24.37 93.71 -57.96
C ARG A 231 25.59 94.50 -57.50
N PHE A 232 26.46 93.91 -56.68
CA PHE A 232 27.70 94.55 -56.23
C PHE A 232 28.62 94.84 -57.43
N GLU A 233 28.83 93.87 -58.33
CA GLU A 233 29.62 94.09 -59.55
C GLU A 233 29.05 95.22 -60.43
N CYS A 234 27.72 95.30 -60.57
CA CYS A 234 27.08 96.39 -61.31
C CYS A 234 27.27 97.77 -60.64
N LEU A 235 27.24 97.81 -59.30
CA LEU A 235 27.50 99.02 -58.53
C LEU A 235 28.97 99.44 -58.65
N GLU A 236 29.90 98.50 -58.55
CA GLU A 236 31.34 98.73 -58.74
C GLU A 236 31.61 99.33 -60.13
N LYS A 237 31.10 98.70 -61.20
CA LYS A 237 31.21 99.23 -62.57
C LYS A 237 30.64 100.65 -62.71
N ARG A 238 29.53 100.95 -62.02
CA ARG A 238 28.95 102.29 -62.01
C ARG A 238 29.84 103.31 -61.29
N ILE A 239 30.43 102.93 -60.16
CA ILE A 239 31.36 103.77 -59.41
C ILE A 239 32.64 104.02 -60.24
N GLU A 240 33.19 102.99 -60.87
CA GLU A 240 34.36 103.08 -61.74
C GLU A 240 34.11 104.05 -62.92
N ASN A 241 32.96 103.94 -63.58
CA ASN A 241 32.57 104.84 -64.68
C ASN A 241 32.38 106.31 -64.23
N ILE A 242 32.00 106.55 -62.97
CA ILE A 242 31.92 107.90 -62.41
C ILE A 242 33.33 108.44 -62.11
N SER A 243 34.23 107.60 -61.61
CA SER A 243 35.61 107.98 -61.28
C SER A 243 36.55 108.18 -62.48
N SER A 244 36.20 107.63 -63.65
CA SER A 244 36.98 107.76 -64.90
C SER A 244 36.45 108.84 -65.85
N GLY A 245 35.39 109.56 -65.44
CA GLY A 245 34.80 110.69 -66.16
C GLY A 245 35.19 112.08 -65.63
N GLN A 246 36.22 112.18 -64.79
CA GLN A 246 36.88 113.41 -64.34
C GLN A 246 38.32 113.44 -64.84
#